data_AF-A0AA88HQ76-F1
#
_entry.id   AF-A0AA88HQ76-F1
#
_cell.length_a   1.000
_cell.length_b   1.000
_cell.length_c   1.000
_cell.angle_alpha   90.00
_cell.angle_beta   90.00
_cell.angle_gamma   90.00
#
_symmetry.space_group_name_H-M   'P 1'
#
loop_
_entity.id
_entity.type
_entity.pdbx_description
1 polymer ?
#
loop_
_entity_poly.entity_id
_entity_poly.type
_entity_poly.pdbx_seq_one_letter_code
_entity_poly.pdbx_strand_id
1 'polypeptide(L)'
;MLLLILIIVLLLQNVAPQSIRRSAARRSQTLEEIQTQLDDVAKVDDVKDGTLCHVSSENLLLAAEATARGVLQGVCNPREIEDRLHNIESQIADQFTIVKTMILNIEQKMASQENNMKRYLRKLYGSMENLQTSCRSGGRYLAKQGLKHNRGRGAQDVPGISTPGKSRTAQTGTGVSSSGGGGATLPSSQRASINGRSQSSDSQLPSQDFDIDEDDFEDDEAEGAPGPRQFEIDKFNNTIHVENGKRVYTFYWQVDDMKYKIENWGIQRSLRSNSFYIFQYGYRMYMRIYPRQNGKNLFIHVGLTKGEYDEALEWPFTLKHRITIMDQSNSPVDTMSRIWDPQVLCSEWNWKRPQNYPNDDNYECVGLGLPHSDVTSRDYIQDNSLLIKFTVFLDPIFS
;
A
#
# COMPACT_ATOMS: atom_id res chain seq x y z
N MET A 1 -49.44 -24.80 -16.56
CA MET A 1 -48.34 -23.98 -17.09
C MET A 1 -48.44 -22.51 -16.68
N LEU A 2 -49.56 -21.82 -16.92
CA LEU A 2 -49.74 -20.41 -16.50
C LEU A 2 -49.61 -20.17 -14.99
N LEU A 3 -50.09 -21.11 -14.16
CA LEU A 3 -49.94 -21.02 -12.70
C LEU A 3 -48.48 -21.11 -12.23
N LEU A 4 -47.67 -21.90 -12.93
CA LEU A 4 -46.25 -22.09 -12.64
C LEU A 4 -45.44 -20.85 -13.03
N ILE A 5 -45.82 -20.20 -14.13
CA ILE A 5 -45.23 -18.92 -14.57
C ILE A 5 -45.56 -17.81 -13.57
N LEU A 6 -46.81 -17.75 -13.06
CA LEU A 6 -47.21 -16.79 -12.02
C LEU A 6 -46.44 -16.98 -10.71
N ILE A 7 -46.22 -18.23 -10.29
CA ILE A 7 -45.42 -18.54 -9.08
C ILE A 7 -43.96 -18.15 -9.28
N ILE A 8 -43.38 -18.41 -10.46
CA ILE A 8 -41.99 -18.01 -10.77
C ILE A 8 -41.85 -16.48 -10.82
N VAL A 9 -42.82 -15.75 -11.39
CA VAL A 9 -42.82 -14.28 -11.41
C VAL A 9 -42.94 -13.70 -9.99
N LEU A 10 -43.79 -14.28 -9.14
CA LEU A 10 -43.94 -13.85 -7.74
C LEU A 10 -42.69 -14.16 -6.89
N LEU A 11 -42.00 -15.27 -7.17
CA LEU A 11 -40.74 -15.61 -6.51
C LEU A 11 -39.58 -14.71 -6.98
N LEU A 12 -39.52 -14.37 -8.27
CA LEU A 12 -38.49 -13.46 -8.82
C LEU A 12 -38.66 -12.01 -8.35
N GLN A 13 -39.89 -11.56 -8.09
CA GLN A 13 -40.13 -10.21 -7.56
C GLN A 13 -39.64 -10.04 -6.09
N ASN A 14 -39.42 -11.13 -5.36
CA ASN A 14 -39.00 -11.12 -3.95
C ASN A 14 -37.47 -11.24 -3.73
N VAL A 15 -36.66 -11.32 -4.80
CA VAL A 15 -35.19 -11.47 -4.70
C VAL A 15 -34.43 -10.15 -4.91
N ALA A 16 -35.11 -9.03 -5.17
CA ALA A 16 -34.45 -7.73 -5.31
C ALA A 16 -34.14 -7.10 -3.92
N PRO A 17 -32.88 -6.71 -3.64
CA PRO A 17 -32.52 -6.08 -2.36
C PRO A 17 -33.27 -4.76 -2.15
N GLN A 18 -33.68 -4.49 -0.91
CA GLN A 18 -34.53 -3.34 -0.53
C GLN A 18 -33.95 -1.96 -0.89
N SER A 19 -32.65 -1.86 -1.22
CA SER A 19 -32.00 -0.65 -1.68
C SER A 19 -32.49 -0.18 -3.06
N ILE A 20 -32.82 -1.10 -3.96
CA ILE A 20 -33.22 -0.77 -5.34
C ILE A 20 -34.66 -0.24 -5.38
N ARG A 21 -35.58 -0.81 -4.58
CA ARG A 21 -36.97 -0.33 -4.48
C ARG A 21 -37.07 1.09 -3.91
N ARG A 22 -36.23 1.46 -2.94
CA ARG A 22 -36.16 2.83 -2.40
C ARG A 22 -35.62 3.83 -3.42
N SER A 23 -34.70 3.40 -4.29
CA SER A 23 -34.12 4.26 -5.34
C SER A 23 -35.09 4.54 -6.49
N ALA A 24 -35.88 3.56 -6.91
CA ALA A 24 -36.91 3.73 -7.94
C ALA A 24 -38.08 4.61 -7.45
N ALA A 25 -38.50 4.44 -6.20
CA ALA A 25 -39.52 5.29 -5.58
C ALA A 25 -39.07 6.75 -5.43
N ARG A 26 -37.82 7.00 -4.99
CA ARG A 26 -37.25 8.36 -4.93
C ARG A 26 -37.12 9.03 -6.30
N ARG A 27 -36.81 8.27 -7.35
CA ARG A 27 -36.75 8.78 -8.74
C ARG A 27 -38.11 9.17 -9.29
N SER A 28 -39.16 8.43 -8.96
CA SER A 28 -40.53 8.77 -9.38
C SER A 28 -41.01 10.06 -8.69
N GLN A 29 -40.71 10.20 -7.39
CA GLN A 29 -41.12 11.35 -6.60
C GLN A 29 -40.42 12.65 -7.03
N THR A 30 -39.15 12.56 -7.42
CA THR A 30 -38.36 13.71 -7.92
C THR A 30 -38.76 14.14 -9.34
N LEU A 31 -39.17 13.21 -10.21
CA LEU A 31 -39.70 13.56 -11.54
C LEU A 31 -41.05 14.29 -11.45
N GLU A 32 -41.90 13.89 -10.51
CA GLU A 32 -43.22 14.50 -10.29
C GLU A 32 -43.08 15.92 -9.69
N GLU A 33 -42.13 16.12 -8.76
CA GLU A 33 -41.78 17.43 -8.22
C GLU A 33 -41.20 18.37 -9.29
N ILE A 34 -40.34 17.87 -10.19
CA ILE A 34 -39.77 18.66 -11.30
C ILE A 34 -40.85 19.04 -12.32
N GLN A 35 -41.79 18.12 -12.62
CA GLN A 35 -42.90 18.39 -13.52
C GLN A 35 -43.84 19.47 -12.95
N THR A 36 -44.10 19.42 -11.63
CA THR A 36 -44.93 20.41 -10.94
C THR A 36 -44.28 21.80 -10.94
N GLN A 37 -42.95 21.88 -10.80
CA GLN A 37 -42.22 23.15 -10.88
C GLN A 37 -42.15 23.73 -12.30
N LEU A 38 -42.17 22.90 -13.34
CA LEU A 38 -42.24 23.36 -14.73
C LEU A 38 -43.63 23.92 -15.08
N ASP A 39 -44.70 23.35 -14.51
CA ASP A 39 -46.07 23.83 -14.71
C ASP A 39 -46.36 25.15 -13.98
N ASP A 40 -45.66 25.45 -12.88
CA ASP A 40 -45.76 26.72 -12.15
C ASP A 40 -45.02 27.88 -12.88
N VAL A 41 -43.96 27.60 -13.62
CA VAL A 41 -43.26 28.60 -14.46
C VAL A 41 -44.11 28.98 -15.68
N ALA A 42 -44.99 28.10 -16.15
CA ALA A 42 -45.88 28.36 -17.27
C ALA A 42 -47.12 29.22 -16.92
N LYS A 43 -47.32 29.58 -15.65
CA LYS A 43 -48.52 30.32 -15.16
C LYS A 43 -48.27 31.76 -14.73
N VAL A 44 -47.21 32.40 -15.22
CA VAL A 44 -47.05 33.85 -15.01
C VAL A 44 -47.86 34.59 -16.08
N ASP A 45 -49.10 34.94 -15.74
CA ASP A 45 -49.97 35.77 -16.56
C ASP A 45 -49.45 37.21 -16.71
N ASP A 46 -49.68 37.75 -17.91
CA ASP A 46 -49.31 39.06 -18.43
C ASP A 46 -49.56 40.25 -17.49
N VAL A 47 -48.49 40.98 -17.17
CA VAL A 47 -48.58 42.38 -16.71
C VAL A 47 -48.47 43.28 -17.94
N LYS A 48 -49.58 43.96 -18.29
CA LYS A 48 -49.61 45.01 -19.31
C LYS A 48 -48.95 46.29 -18.77
N ASP A 49 -47.72 46.56 -19.18
CA ASP A 49 -47.28 47.93 -19.47
C ASP A 49 -46.10 47.96 -20.46
N GLY A 50 -46.02 49.04 -21.23
CA GLY A 50 -45.32 49.13 -22.51
C GLY A 50 -43.79 49.08 -22.49
N THR A 51 -43.26 48.80 -23.69
CA THR A 51 -41.84 48.88 -24.10
C THR A 51 -40.90 47.86 -23.45
N LEU A 52 -41.07 46.59 -23.80
CA LEU A 52 -40.02 45.58 -23.63
C LEU A 52 -40.06 44.58 -24.80
N CYS A 53 -38.89 44.20 -25.32
CA CYS A 53 -38.77 43.20 -26.38
C CYS A 53 -39.42 41.88 -25.95
N HIS A 54 -40.53 41.54 -26.60
CA HIS A 54 -41.28 40.32 -26.32
C HIS A 54 -40.58 39.13 -26.99
N VAL A 55 -39.71 38.45 -26.24
CA VAL A 55 -39.14 37.16 -26.70
C VAL A 55 -40.18 36.09 -26.40
N SER A 56 -40.85 35.59 -27.45
CA SER A 56 -41.76 34.44 -27.31
C SER A 56 -40.99 33.23 -26.78
N SER A 57 -41.53 32.56 -25.76
CA SER A 57 -40.98 31.34 -25.17
C SER A 57 -40.80 30.24 -26.21
N GLU A 58 -41.61 30.24 -27.26
CA GLU A 58 -41.52 29.28 -28.37
C GLU A 58 -40.27 29.51 -29.23
N ASN A 59 -39.95 30.78 -29.53
CA ASN A 59 -38.71 31.13 -30.23
C ASN A 59 -37.46 30.82 -29.40
N LEU A 60 -37.55 30.98 -28.08
CA LEU A 60 -36.48 30.65 -27.13
C LEU A 60 -36.26 29.13 -27.06
N LEU A 61 -37.35 28.35 -27.05
CA LEU A 61 -37.30 26.88 -27.02
C LEU A 61 -36.75 26.32 -28.34
N LEU A 62 -37.19 26.85 -29.48
CA LEU A 62 -36.70 26.45 -30.79
C LEU A 62 -35.23 26.82 -31.00
N ALA A 63 -34.79 27.98 -30.53
CA ALA A 63 -33.39 28.39 -30.57
C ALA A 63 -32.52 27.54 -29.62
N ALA A 64 -33.02 27.21 -28.43
CA ALA A 64 -32.34 26.32 -27.48
C ALA A 64 -32.23 24.89 -28.03
N GLU A 65 -33.27 24.35 -28.66
CA GLU A 65 -33.27 23.02 -29.25
C GLU A 65 -32.34 22.94 -30.47
N ALA A 66 -32.34 23.98 -31.33
CA ALA A 66 -31.42 24.05 -32.47
C ALA A 66 -29.95 24.17 -32.02
N THR A 67 -29.69 24.95 -30.96
CA THR A 67 -28.35 25.10 -30.36
C THR A 67 -27.91 23.79 -29.70
N ALA A 68 -28.79 23.13 -28.96
CA ALA A 68 -28.52 21.83 -28.35
C ALA A 68 -28.25 20.75 -29.42
N ARG A 69 -29.02 20.72 -30.51
CA ARG A 69 -28.74 19.83 -31.65
C ARG A 69 -27.41 20.13 -32.32
N GLY A 70 -27.07 21.41 -32.53
CA GLY A 70 -25.81 21.81 -33.15
C GLY A 70 -24.58 21.46 -32.29
N VAL A 71 -24.69 21.60 -30.97
CA VAL A 71 -23.61 21.28 -30.02
C VAL A 71 -23.47 19.76 -29.82
N LEU A 72 -24.58 19.02 -29.79
CA LEU A 72 -24.59 17.58 -29.52
C LEU A 72 -24.41 16.70 -30.77
N GLN A 73 -24.53 17.25 -31.98
CA GLN A 73 -24.29 16.50 -33.23
C GLN A 73 -22.85 15.99 -33.36
N GLY A 74 -21.90 16.59 -32.62
CA GLY A 74 -20.52 16.09 -32.51
C GLY A 74 -20.28 15.08 -31.38
N VAL A 75 -21.26 14.86 -30.49
CA VAL A 75 -21.08 14.10 -29.23
C VAL A 75 -21.87 12.78 -29.23
N CYS A 76 -22.97 12.69 -29.97
CA CYS A 76 -23.78 11.47 -30.09
C CYS A 76 -23.83 10.97 -31.53
N ASN A 77 -22.74 10.35 -32.01
CA ASN A 77 -22.78 9.52 -33.21
C ASN A 77 -23.15 8.08 -32.81
N PRO A 78 -24.40 7.63 -33.01
CA PRO A 78 -24.87 6.32 -32.53
C PRO A 78 -24.07 5.16 -33.11
N ARG A 79 -23.57 5.29 -34.35
CA ARG A 79 -22.73 4.26 -34.98
C ARG A 79 -21.37 4.13 -34.32
N GLU A 80 -20.77 5.26 -33.92
CA GLU A 80 -19.47 5.25 -33.25
C GLU A 80 -19.56 4.67 -31.84
N ILE A 81 -20.67 4.91 -31.12
CA ILE A 81 -20.90 4.33 -29.80
C ILE A 81 -21.10 2.81 -29.91
N GLU A 82 -21.84 2.34 -30.92
CA GLU A 82 -22.04 0.91 -31.20
C GLU A 82 -20.72 0.21 -31.53
N ASP A 83 -19.88 0.82 -32.38
CA ASP A 83 -18.55 0.31 -32.71
C ASP A 83 -17.63 0.24 -31.48
N ARG A 84 -17.67 1.27 -30.62
CA ARG A 84 -16.91 1.28 -29.36
C ARG A 84 -17.41 0.22 -28.39
N LEU A 85 -18.72 0.01 -28.31
CA LEU A 85 -19.31 -1.00 -27.45
C LEU A 85 -18.93 -2.42 -27.91
N HIS A 86 -18.97 -2.69 -29.21
CA HIS A 86 -18.51 -3.97 -29.76
C HIS A 86 -17.02 -4.22 -29.54
N ASN A 87 -16.19 -3.19 -29.66
CA ASN A 87 -14.75 -3.32 -29.36
C ASN A 87 -14.52 -3.66 -27.88
N ILE A 88 -15.25 -3.01 -26.97
CA ILE A 88 -15.17 -3.31 -25.53
C ILE A 88 -15.65 -4.73 -25.24
N GLU A 89 -16.76 -5.16 -25.85
CA GLU A 89 -17.29 -6.52 -25.71
C GLU A 89 -16.26 -7.57 -26.16
N SER A 90 -15.60 -7.34 -27.31
CA SER A 90 -14.53 -8.19 -27.81
C SER A 90 -13.33 -8.25 -26.84
N GLN A 91 -12.88 -7.10 -26.34
CA GLN A 91 -11.76 -7.04 -25.39
C GLN A 91 -12.09 -7.78 -24.08
N ILE A 92 -13.31 -7.62 -23.57
CA ILE A 92 -13.74 -8.33 -22.36
C ILE A 92 -13.78 -9.84 -22.61
N ALA A 93 -14.30 -10.29 -23.76
CA ALA A 93 -14.34 -11.71 -24.12
C ALA A 93 -12.93 -12.32 -24.22
N ASP A 94 -11.98 -11.58 -24.78
CA ASP A 94 -10.58 -12.01 -24.87
C ASP A 94 -9.93 -12.12 -23.48
N GLN A 95 -10.16 -11.13 -22.61
CA GLN A 95 -9.65 -11.17 -21.23
C GLN A 95 -10.24 -12.35 -20.43
N PHE A 96 -11.54 -12.63 -20.57
CA PHE A 96 -12.16 -13.79 -19.93
C PHE A 96 -11.59 -15.12 -20.46
N THR A 97 -11.23 -15.18 -21.74
CA THR A 97 -10.60 -16.38 -22.33
C THR A 97 -9.20 -16.63 -21.77
N ILE A 98 -8.42 -15.57 -21.55
CA ILE A 98 -7.11 -15.66 -20.89
C ILE A 98 -7.28 -16.17 -19.45
N VAL A 99 -8.20 -15.58 -18.68
CA VAL A 99 -8.46 -15.99 -17.29
C VAL A 99 -8.94 -17.43 -17.22
N LYS A 100 -9.84 -17.86 -18.11
CA LYS A 100 -10.29 -19.24 -18.23
C LYS A 100 -9.11 -20.21 -18.45
N THR A 101 -8.20 -19.86 -19.35
CA THR A 101 -6.99 -20.65 -19.63
C THR A 101 -6.07 -20.73 -18.42
N MET A 102 -5.88 -19.61 -17.70
CA MET A 102 -5.08 -19.60 -16.47
C MET A 102 -5.68 -20.49 -15.38
N ILE A 103 -7.00 -20.46 -15.18
CA ILE A 103 -7.70 -21.30 -14.20
C ILE A 103 -7.53 -22.78 -14.55
N LEU A 104 -7.73 -23.17 -15.81
CA LEU A 104 -7.56 -24.55 -16.25
C LEU A 104 -6.11 -25.04 -16.06
N ASN A 105 -5.13 -24.19 -16.35
CA ASN A 105 -3.72 -24.51 -16.11
C ASN A 105 -3.40 -24.68 -14.62
N ILE A 106 -4.00 -23.85 -13.75
CA ILE A 106 -3.85 -23.98 -12.30
C ILE A 106 -4.46 -25.30 -11.82
N GLU A 107 -5.68 -25.64 -12.26
CA GLU A 107 -6.35 -26.90 -11.93
C GLU A 107 -5.49 -28.12 -12.32
N GLN A 108 -4.96 -28.12 -13.55
CA GLN A 108 -4.07 -29.17 -14.02
C GLN A 108 -2.77 -29.24 -13.19
N LYS A 109 -2.21 -28.10 -12.81
CA LYS A 109 -0.99 -28.03 -11.99
C LYS A 109 -1.23 -28.51 -10.55
N MET A 110 -2.39 -28.22 -9.98
CA MET A 110 -2.80 -28.73 -8.67
C MET A 110 -2.98 -30.26 -8.71
N ALA A 111 -3.65 -30.80 -9.73
CA ALA A 111 -3.80 -32.24 -9.90
C ALA A 111 -2.44 -32.96 -10.06
N SER A 112 -1.49 -32.33 -10.77
CA SER A 112 -0.12 -32.84 -10.88
C SER A 112 0.62 -32.83 -9.54
N GLN A 113 0.52 -31.75 -8.75
CA GLN A 113 1.12 -31.68 -7.42
C GLN A 113 0.54 -32.71 -6.46
N GLU A 114 -0.78 -32.92 -6.46
CA GLU A 114 -1.42 -33.93 -5.62
C GLU A 114 -0.91 -35.34 -5.95
N ASN A 115 -0.77 -35.65 -7.25
CA ASN A 115 -0.22 -36.93 -7.69
C ASN A 115 1.25 -37.11 -7.28
N ASN A 116 2.05 -36.05 -7.35
CA ASN A 116 3.43 -36.08 -6.88
C ASN A 116 3.49 -36.30 -5.36
N MET A 117 2.66 -35.60 -4.58
CA MET A 117 2.56 -35.76 -3.13
C MET A 117 2.18 -37.21 -2.76
N LYS A 118 1.20 -37.81 -3.46
CA LYS A 118 0.82 -39.22 -3.29
C LYS A 118 1.96 -40.19 -3.63
N ARG A 119 2.84 -39.86 -4.59
CA ARG A 119 4.05 -40.67 -4.87
C ARG A 119 5.08 -40.55 -3.74
N TYR A 120 5.31 -39.34 -3.22
CA TYR A 120 6.22 -39.13 -2.09
C TYR A 120 5.75 -39.87 -0.84
N LEU A 121 4.46 -39.76 -0.49
CA LEU A 121 3.86 -40.51 0.61
C LEU A 121 4.05 -42.01 0.44
N ARG A 122 3.76 -42.57 -0.74
CA ARG A 122 3.98 -44.01 -1.01
C ARG A 122 5.44 -44.44 -0.83
N LYS A 123 6.41 -43.62 -1.25
CA LYS A 123 7.84 -43.90 -1.03
C LYS A 123 8.21 -43.87 0.45
N LEU A 124 7.71 -42.88 1.20
CA LEU A 124 7.94 -42.76 2.65
C LEU A 124 7.39 -43.97 3.41
N TYR A 125 6.14 -44.37 3.14
CA TYR A 125 5.53 -45.53 3.76
C TYR A 125 6.30 -46.83 3.43
N GLY A 126 6.74 -47.00 2.18
CA GLY A 126 7.56 -48.16 1.79
C GLY A 126 8.93 -48.18 2.49
N SER A 127 9.59 -47.03 2.66
CA SER A 127 10.85 -46.94 3.42
C SER A 127 10.66 -47.26 4.90
N MET A 128 9.54 -46.87 5.51
CA MET A 128 9.21 -47.22 6.89
C MET A 128 8.95 -48.73 7.06
N GLU A 129 8.27 -49.36 6.11
CA GLU A 129 8.01 -50.80 6.12
C GLU A 129 9.30 -51.64 6.00
N ASN A 130 10.25 -51.16 5.19
CA ASN A 130 11.60 -51.75 5.07
C ASN A 130 12.43 -51.60 6.35
N LEU A 131 12.30 -50.48 7.07
CA LEU A 131 12.94 -50.28 8.38
C LEU A 131 12.34 -51.19 9.46
N GLN A 132 11.03 -51.40 9.42
CA GLN A 132 10.31 -52.24 10.39
C GLN A 132 10.62 -53.74 10.22
N THR A 133 10.83 -54.19 8.99
CA THR A 133 11.29 -55.56 8.66
C THR A 133 12.78 -55.77 9.00
N SER A 134 13.62 -54.74 8.84
CA SER A 134 15.03 -54.76 9.28
C SER A 134 15.15 -54.87 10.82
N CYS A 135 14.36 -54.10 11.59
CA CYS A 135 14.36 -54.16 13.05
C CYS A 135 13.83 -55.51 13.61
N ARG A 136 12.89 -56.17 12.93
CA ARG A 136 12.40 -57.51 13.32
C ARG A 136 13.43 -58.63 13.08
N SER A 137 14.41 -58.40 12.23
CA SER A 137 15.49 -59.35 11.93
C SER A 137 16.67 -59.23 12.91
N GLY A 138 16.91 -58.04 13.47
CA GLY A 138 17.95 -57.80 14.48
C GLY A 138 17.59 -58.26 15.91
N GLY A 139 16.31 -58.35 16.26
CA GLY A 139 15.84 -58.70 17.61
C GLY A 139 15.89 -60.19 17.97
N ARG A 140 16.35 -61.08 17.08
CA ARG A 140 16.34 -62.55 17.30
C ARG A 140 17.67 -63.14 17.81
N TYR A 141 18.71 -62.33 18.01
CA TYR A 141 20.01 -62.80 18.50
C TYR A 141 20.27 -62.58 20.01
N LEU A 142 19.35 -61.96 20.76
CA LEU A 142 19.53 -61.67 22.20
C LEU A 142 18.45 -62.30 23.08
N ALA A 143 18.02 -63.52 22.75
CA ALA A 143 17.11 -64.31 23.57
C ALA A 143 17.61 -65.76 23.75
N LYS A 144 18.91 -65.94 24.03
CA LYS A 144 19.47 -67.21 24.54
C LYS A 144 20.70 -66.95 25.41
N GLN A 145 20.49 -66.72 26.70
CA GLN A 145 21.32 -67.20 27.82
C GLN A 145 20.68 -66.71 29.14
N GLY A 146 20.18 -67.64 29.95
CA GLY A 146 19.52 -67.36 31.23
C GLY A 146 20.44 -67.53 32.43
N LEU A 147 19.93 -67.23 33.64
CA LEU A 147 20.31 -67.72 34.97
C LEU A 147 19.31 -67.10 36.00
N LYS A 148 18.31 -67.85 36.50
CA LYS A 148 18.24 -68.63 37.76
C LYS A 148 18.23 -67.83 39.08
N HIS A 149 17.05 -67.91 39.74
CA HIS A 149 16.75 -68.04 41.19
C HIS A 149 17.21 -66.96 42.20
N ASN A 150 16.24 -66.34 42.92
CA ASN A 150 15.88 -66.80 44.27
C ASN A 150 14.50 -66.29 44.75
N ARG A 151 13.87 -67.09 45.62
CA ARG A 151 12.52 -67.00 46.21
C ARG A 151 12.40 -65.96 47.34
N GLY A 152 11.19 -65.44 47.57
CA GLY A 152 10.74 -65.14 48.94
C GLY A 152 9.58 -64.14 49.15
N ARG A 153 8.34 -64.65 49.05
CA ARG A 153 7.09 -64.32 49.81
C ARG A 153 6.64 -62.87 50.07
N GLY A 154 5.35 -62.63 49.78
CA GLY A 154 4.51 -61.62 50.46
C GLY A 154 3.28 -61.26 49.64
N ALA A 155 2.14 -61.90 49.93
CA ALA A 155 0.86 -61.74 49.25
C ALA A 155 0.02 -60.57 49.81
N GLN A 156 -0.81 -59.93 48.97
CA GLN A 156 -2.28 -59.77 49.13
C GLN A 156 -2.89 -58.75 48.14
N ASP A 157 -3.73 -59.27 47.25
CA ASP A 157 -5.08 -58.86 46.83
C ASP A 157 -5.54 -57.37 46.85
N VAL A 158 -5.58 -56.77 45.64
CA VAL A 158 -6.68 -56.12 44.85
C VAL A 158 -8.08 -55.92 45.53
N PRO A 159 -9.04 -55.06 45.06
CA PRO A 159 -9.10 -53.89 44.14
C PRO A 159 -9.90 -52.65 44.65
N GLY A 160 -9.84 -51.52 43.91
CA GLY A 160 -11.06 -51.04 43.24
C GLY A 160 -11.69 -49.66 43.57
N ILE A 161 -11.91 -48.90 42.47
CA ILE A 161 -13.17 -48.20 42.12
C ILE A 161 -13.37 -46.72 42.57
N SER A 162 -13.12 -45.85 41.59
CA SER A 162 -13.95 -44.75 41.05
C SER A 162 -14.45 -43.54 41.88
N THR A 163 -14.06 -42.35 41.37
CA THR A 163 -14.90 -41.17 41.04
C THR A 163 -15.55 -40.35 42.20
N PRO A 164 -16.25 -39.21 41.94
CA PRO A 164 -15.63 -37.90 41.72
C PRO A 164 -16.28 -36.74 42.51
N GLY A 165 -15.56 -35.62 42.61
CA GLY A 165 -16.10 -34.27 42.37
C GLY A 165 -16.92 -33.52 43.44
N LYS A 166 -16.47 -32.28 43.68
CA LYS A 166 -17.16 -31.00 43.97
C LYS A 166 -16.64 -30.34 45.26
N SER A 167 -15.81 -29.32 45.12
CA SER A 167 -16.17 -27.88 44.98
C SER A 167 -16.70 -27.27 46.28
N ARG A 168 -15.97 -26.29 46.84
CA ARG A 168 -16.54 -24.99 47.25
C ARG A 168 -15.52 -23.97 47.77
N THR A 169 -15.51 -22.81 47.09
CA THR A 169 -15.55 -21.41 47.58
C THR A 169 -14.52 -20.86 48.59
N ALA A 170 -13.63 -20.01 48.06
CA ALA A 170 -13.42 -18.58 48.32
C ALA A 170 -13.55 -17.98 49.75
N GLN A 171 -12.50 -17.26 50.18
CA GLN A 171 -12.49 -15.85 50.70
C GLN A 171 -11.07 -15.49 51.23
N THR A 172 -10.37 -14.51 50.62
CA THR A 172 -10.12 -13.11 51.07
C THR A 172 -9.31 -12.90 52.37
N GLY A 173 -8.25 -12.06 52.31
CA GLY A 173 -7.82 -11.21 53.44
C GLY A 173 -6.31 -11.12 53.77
N THR A 174 -5.60 -10.17 53.16
CA THR A 174 -4.63 -9.18 53.74
C THR A 174 -3.64 -9.54 54.88
N GLY A 175 -2.33 -9.23 54.66
CA GLY A 175 -1.58 -8.26 55.49
C GLY A 175 -0.20 -8.61 56.11
N VAL A 176 0.82 -7.76 55.79
CA VAL A 176 1.98 -7.25 56.60
C VAL A 176 3.16 -8.24 56.88
N SER A 177 4.49 -7.96 56.83
CA SER A 177 5.33 -6.77 57.15
C SER A 177 6.81 -6.90 56.69
N SER A 178 7.45 -5.74 56.37
CA SER A 178 8.85 -5.25 56.63
C SER A 178 10.11 -6.09 56.27
N SER A 179 11.27 -5.56 55.80
CA SER A 179 12.06 -4.38 56.22
C SER A 179 13.29 -4.10 55.30
N GLY A 180 13.70 -2.81 55.20
CA GLY A 180 15.07 -2.23 55.03
C GLY A 180 15.85 -2.47 53.72
N GLY A 181 16.61 -1.52 53.12
CA GLY A 181 16.96 -0.13 53.42
C GLY A 181 18.20 0.33 52.59
N GLY A 182 18.24 1.61 52.18
CA GLY A 182 19.42 2.42 51.72
C GLY A 182 19.77 2.34 50.21
N GLY A 183 19.85 3.40 49.40
CA GLY A 183 20.02 4.85 49.59
C GLY A 183 21.36 5.31 48.95
N ALA A 184 21.36 5.80 47.69
CA ALA A 184 21.56 7.19 47.23
C ALA A 184 22.97 7.79 47.52
N THR A 185 23.62 8.63 46.69
CA THR A 185 23.16 9.94 46.16
C THR A 185 24.22 10.57 45.22
N LEU A 186 23.77 11.43 44.30
CA LEU A 186 24.51 12.52 43.61
C LEU A 186 25.02 13.60 44.60
N PRO A 187 25.79 14.62 44.14
CA PRO A 187 25.16 15.94 43.92
C PRO A 187 25.79 16.81 42.80
N SER A 188 25.23 18.01 42.64
CA SER A 188 25.43 19.00 41.56
C SER A 188 25.92 20.39 42.05
N SER A 189 26.62 21.11 41.14
CA SER A 189 26.71 22.58 40.90
C SER A 189 27.43 23.55 41.88
N GLN A 190 28.42 24.34 41.37
CA GLN A 190 28.40 25.83 41.19
C GLN A 190 29.78 26.50 40.91
N ARG A 191 29.84 27.27 39.79
CA ARG A 191 30.42 28.63 39.46
C ARG A 191 31.63 29.30 40.19
N ALA A 192 32.59 29.83 39.40
CA ALA A 192 33.28 31.17 39.42
C ALA A 192 34.72 31.07 38.80
N SER A 193 35.12 31.72 37.69
CA SER A 193 35.51 33.12 37.38
C SER A 193 36.95 33.58 37.72
N ILE A 194 37.71 33.90 36.66
CA ILE A 194 38.77 34.96 36.44
C ILE A 194 40.14 34.85 37.16
N ASN A 195 41.23 34.72 36.37
CA ASN A 195 42.28 35.74 36.20
C ASN A 195 43.32 35.34 35.14
N GLY A 196 43.64 36.27 34.24
CA GLY A 196 44.78 36.18 33.33
C GLY A 196 46.02 36.90 33.89
N ARG A 197 47.20 36.58 33.36
CA ARG A 197 48.34 37.50 33.29
C ARG A 197 49.33 37.05 32.22
N SER A 198 49.80 38.06 31.50
CA SER A 198 50.64 38.08 30.30
C SER A 198 52.13 38.35 30.62
N GLN A 199 52.94 38.32 29.55
CA GLN A 199 54.33 38.81 29.36
C GLN A 199 55.42 37.72 29.50
N SER A 200 56.46 37.63 28.66
CA SER A 200 57.00 38.46 27.56
C SER A 200 58.17 37.71 26.88
N SER A 201 58.60 38.16 25.69
CA SER A 201 59.97 38.12 25.11
C SER A 201 60.62 36.73 24.86
N ASP A 202 61.43 36.46 23.83
CA ASP A 202 62.14 37.27 22.86
C ASP A 202 62.52 36.38 21.65
N SER A 203 62.93 37.03 20.56
CA SER A 203 63.44 36.46 19.30
C SER A 203 64.59 35.45 19.43
N GLN A 204 64.57 34.35 18.64
CA GLN A 204 65.73 33.84 17.88
C GLN A 204 65.36 32.62 17.02
N LEU A 205 65.66 32.69 15.71
CA LEU A 205 65.74 31.55 14.80
C LEU A 205 66.89 30.62 15.21
N PRO A 206 66.69 29.30 15.08
CA PRO A 206 67.73 28.44 14.56
C PRO A 206 67.20 27.62 13.37
N SER A 207 67.96 27.66 12.29
CA SER A 207 67.88 26.73 11.17
C SER A 207 68.15 25.31 11.69
N GLN A 208 67.16 24.43 11.61
CA GLN A 208 67.37 22.99 11.71
C GLN A 208 66.63 22.34 10.55
N ASP A 209 67.42 21.65 9.73
CA ASP A 209 66.98 20.66 8.77
C ASP A 209 66.08 19.66 9.49
N PHE A 210 64.82 19.56 9.07
CA PHE A 210 63.90 18.51 9.46
C PHE A 210 63.52 17.75 8.20
N ASP A 211 63.96 16.50 8.17
CA ASP A 211 63.58 15.48 7.22
C ASP A 211 62.04 15.46 7.07
N ILE A 212 61.56 15.51 5.83
CA ILE A 212 60.15 15.32 5.54
C ILE A 212 59.90 13.81 5.68
N ASP A 213 59.42 13.41 6.85
CA ASP A 213 58.80 12.10 7.03
C ASP A 213 57.58 12.03 6.09
N GLU A 214 57.63 11.09 5.14
CA GLU A 214 56.48 10.64 4.36
C GLU A 214 55.53 9.84 5.28
N ASP A 215 54.92 10.53 6.24
CA ASP A 215 53.89 9.94 7.09
C ASP A 215 52.50 10.37 6.61
N ASP A 216 51.74 9.36 6.21
CA ASP A 216 50.29 9.28 6.26
C ASP A 216 49.50 10.52 5.83
N PHE A 217 49.30 10.65 4.51
CA PHE A 217 47.99 11.07 4.02
C PHE A 217 47.00 9.94 4.35
N GLU A 218 46.55 9.89 5.61
CA GLU A 218 45.21 9.41 5.89
C GLU A 218 44.29 10.30 5.04
N ASP A 219 43.69 9.70 4.00
CA ASP A 219 42.55 10.30 3.32
C ASP A 219 41.48 10.52 4.39
N ASP A 220 41.46 11.72 4.97
CA ASP A 220 40.31 12.27 5.68
C ASP A 220 39.16 12.21 4.68
N GLU A 221 38.41 11.10 4.68
CA GLU A 221 37.12 11.00 4.01
C GLU A 221 36.33 12.24 4.44
N ALA A 222 36.10 13.12 3.48
CA ALA A 222 35.51 14.44 3.70
C ALA A 222 34.11 14.29 4.33
N GLU A 223 34.07 14.24 5.67
CA GLU A 223 32.88 14.37 6.50
C GLU A 223 32.24 15.72 6.17
N GLY A 224 31.32 15.72 5.20
CA GLY A 224 30.62 16.91 4.73
C GLY A 224 30.51 17.05 3.21
N ALA A 225 31.09 16.16 2.40
CA ALA A 225 30.85 16.17 0.97
C ALA A 225 29.38 15.76 0.67
N PRO A 226 28.59 16.59 -0.05
CA PRO A 226 27.22 16.24 -0.40
C PRO A 226 27.21 14.99 -1.27
N GLY A 227 26.32 14.04 -0.95
CA GLY A 227 26.22 12.77 -1.69
C GLY A 227 25.89 12.98 -3.18
N PRO A 228 26.11 11.98 -4.05
CA PRO A 228 26.04 12.15 -5.51
C PRO A 228 24.71 12.68 -6.06
N ARG A 229 23.63 12.56 -5.28
CA ARG A 229 22.27 13.02 -5.64
C ARG A 229 21.85 14.33 -4.99
N GLN A 230 22.63 14.89 -4.06
CA GLN A 230 22.21 16.04 -3.26
C GLN A 230 21.86 17.26 -4.11
N PHE A 231 22.67 17.56 -5.13
CA PHE A 231 22.40 18.69 -6.03
C PHE A 231 21.07 18.56 -6.78
N GLU A 232 20.72 17.35 -7.22
CA GLU A 232 19.44 17.07 -7.89
C GLU A 232 18.26 17.26 -6.92
N ILE A 233 18.41 16.75 -5.68
CA ILE A 233 17.41 16.88 -4.63
C ILE A 233 17.18 18.35 -4.28
N ASP A 234 18.25 19.11 -4.01
CA ASP A 234 18.18 20.53 -3.63
C ASP A 234 17.49 21.37 -4.70
N LYS A 235 17.72 21.02 -5.97
CA LYS A 235 17.15 21.74 -7.10
C LYS A 235 15.68 21.39 -7.37
N PHE A 236 15.29 20.13 -7.19
CA PHE A 236 14.03 19.63 -7.76
C PHE A 236 13.02 19.13 -6.72
N ASN A 237 13.42 18.87 -5.49
CA ASN A 237 12.52 18.33 -4.48
C ASN A 237 11.39 19.29 -4.14
N ASN A 238 10.15 18.79 -4.22
CA ASN A 238 8.93 19.54 -3.96
C ASN A 238 8.76 20.75 -4.89
N THR A 239 9.22 20.63 -6.15
CA THR A 239 9.13 21.70 -7.14
C THR A 239 8.46 21.24 -8.42
N ILE A 240 7.94 22.21 -9.19
CA ILE A 240 7.51 22.02 -10.56
C ILE A 240 8.61 22.52 -11.50
N HIS A 241 9.04 21.69 -12.45
CA HIS A 241 10.08 22.01 -13.43
C HIS A 241 9.81 21.34 -14.77
N VAL A 242 10.71 21.53 -15.73
CA VAL A 242 10.64 20.88 -17.04
C VAL A 242 11.64 19.73 -17.10
N GLU A 243 11.15 18.51 -17.32
CA GLU A 243 11.95 17.30 -17.55
C GLU A 243 11.58 16.75 -18.92
N ASN A 244 12.55 16.62 -19.84
CA ASN A 244 12.34 16.12 -21.20
C ASN A 244 11.18 16.82 -21.95
N GLY A 245 11.09 18.14 -21.83
CA GLY A 245 10.06 18.96 -22.48
C GLY A 245 8.67 18.86 -21.85
N LYS A 246 8.51 18.15 -20.73
CA LYS A 246 7.24 18.05 -20.00
C LYS A 246 7.33 18.79 -18.67
N ARG A 247 6.24 19.47 -18.31
CA ARG A 247 6.09 20.07 -16.99
C ARG A 247 5.81 18.95 -15.98
N VAL A 248 6.66 18.84 -14.96
CA VAL A 248 6.55 17.78 -13.96
C VAL A 248 6.66 18.37 -12.56
N TYR A 249 5.91 17.80 -11.62
CA TYR A 249 6.18 17.96 -10.19
C TYR A 249 7.05 16.79 -9.72
N THR A 250 8.06 17.06 -8.90
CA THR A 250 8.93 16.04 -8.32
C THR A 250 9.00 16.12 -6.82
N PHE A 251 8.97 14.97 -6.16
CA PHE A 251 9.19 14.81 -4.73
C PHE A 251 10.21 13.71 -4.46
N TYR A 252 11.19 13.97 -3.58
CA TYR A 252 12.17 12.98 -3.14
C TYR A 252 11.88 12.58 -1.69
N TRP A 253 12.00 11.28 -1.43
CA TRP A 253 11.86 10.71 -0.11
C TRP A 253 13.06 9.82 0.19
N GLN A 254 13.84 10.22 1.20
CA GLN A 254 14.88 9.39 1.80
C GLN A 254 14.27 8.54 2.91
N VAL A 255 14.54 7.24 2.85
CA VAL A 255 14.15 6.28 3.87
C VAL A 255 15.39 5.70 4.52
N ASP A 256 15.63 6.03 5.78
CA ASP A 256 16.80 5.54 6.52
C ASP A 256 16.61 4.11 7.04
N ASP A 257 17.59 3.58 7.75
CA ASP A 257 17.66 2.22 8.33
C ASP A 257 17.21 1.07 7.42
N MET A 258 17.47 1.16 6.13
CA MET A 258 16.91 0.22 5.16
C MET A 258 17.43 -1.19 5.31
N LYS A 259 18.68 -1.37 5.74
CA LYS A 259 19.25 -2.71 6.04
C LYS A 259 18.45 -3.38 7.16
N TYR A 260 18.25 -2.67 8.28
CA TYR A 260 17.45 -3.17 9.40
C TYR A 260 16.00 -3.45 8.98
N LYS A 261 15.38 -2.54 8.22
CA LYS A 261 13.98 -2.68 7.76
C LYS A 261 13.79 -3.89 6.85
N ILE A 262 14.73 -4.17 5.94
CA ILE A 262 14.69 -5.33 5.03
C ILE A 262 14.89 -6.65 5.77
N GLU A 263 15.74 -6.69 6.79
CA GLU A 263 16.06 -7.91 7.52
C GLU A 263 15.06 -8.25 8.64
N ASN A 264 14.59 -7.23 9.36
CA ASN A 264 13.94 -7.42 10.67
C ASN A 264 12.46 -7.06 10.70
N TRP A 265 11.91 -6.32 9.73
CA TRP A 265 10.48 -6.00 9.76
C TRP A 265 9.58 -7.19 9.46
N GLY A 266 8.30 -7.12 9.86
CA GLY A 266 7.29 -8.10 9.49
C GLY A 266 6.83 -7.94 8.03
N ILE A 267 6.25 -9.00 7.45
CA ILE A 267 5.90 -9.14 6.02
C ILE A 267 4.86 -8.11 5.51
N GLN A 268 4.22 -7.33 6.37
CA GLN A 268 3.25 -6.29 5.96
C GLN A 268 3.50 -4.95 6.63
N ARG A 269 4.63 -4.80 7.35
CA ARG A 269 4.98 -3.53 7.98
C ARG A 269 5.39 -2.54 6.90
N SER A 270 4.84 -1.33 6.98
CA SER A 270 5.12 -0.25 6.05
C SER A 270 5.55 1.03 6.76
N LEU A 271 6.18 1.92 6.00
CA LEU A 271 6.44 3.30 6.39
C LEU A 271 5.74 4.22 5.38
N ARG A 272 5.16 5.31 5.87
CA ARG A 272 4.49 6.33 5.05
C ARG A 272 5.36 7.59 5.05
N SER A 273 5.50 8.24 3.90
CA SER A 273 6.12 9.57 3.82
C SER A 273 5.23 10.63 4.46
N ASN A 274 5.80 11.82 4.64
CA ASN A 274 4.99 13.02 4.82
C ASN A 274 4.09 13.23 3.59
N SER A 275 2.92 13.82 3.82
CA SER A 275 2.04 14.21 2.73
C SER A 275 2.55 15.50 2.08
N PHE A 276 2.38 15.63 0.76
CA PHE A 276 2.81 16.80 -0.02
C PHE A 276 1.74 17.20 -1.04
N TYR A 277 1.72 18.47 -1.41
CA TYR A 277 0.86 18.99 -2.48
C TYR A 277 1.64 19.01 -3.79
N ILE A 278 1.07 18.47 -4.86
CA ILE A 278 1.76 18.35 -6.16
C ILE A 278 1.76 19.63 -7.00
N PHE A 279 0.97 20.62 -6.58
CA PHE A 279 1.01 22.01 -7.05
C PHE A 279 0.27 22.88 -6.03
N GLN A 280 0.43 24.21 -6.13
CA GLN A 280 -0.25 25.14 -5.24
C GLN A 280 -1.77 24.95 -5.33
N TYR A 281 -2.43 24.84 -4.18
CA TYR A 281 -3.87 24.54 -4.10
C TYR A 281 -4.29 23.21 -4.76
N GLY A 282 -3.35 22.27 -4.92
CA GLY A 282 -3.53 21.03 -5.68
C GLY A 282 -3.87 19.80 -4.85
N TYR A 283 -3.75 18.64 -5.49
CA TYR A 283 -3.96 17.34 -4.84
C TYR A 283 -2.90 17.07 -3.78
N ARG A 284 -3.32 16.49 -2.66
CA ARG A 284 -2.42 16.03 -1.59
C ARG A 284 -2.14 14.54 -1.74
N MET A 285 -0.87 14.19 -1.79
CA MET A 285 -0.40 12.82 -2.02
C MET A 285 0.60 12.38 -0.96
N TYR A 286 0.88 11.08 -0.93
CA TYR A 286 1.92 10.48 -0.10
C TYR A 286 2.53 9.24 -0.79
N MET A 287 3.68 8.82 -0.29
CA MET A 287 4.32 7.56 -0.65
C MET A 287 4.29 6.57 0.52
N ARG A 288 4.25 5.27 0.23
CA ARG A 288 4.32 4.22 1.25
C ARG A 288 5.23 3.10 0.80
N ILE A 289 6.19 2.73 1.65
CA ILE A 289 7.13 1.65 1.39
C ILE A 289 6.80 0.45 2.26
N TYR A 290 6.82 -0.74 1.67
CA TYR A 290 6.73 -2.03 2.33
C TYR A 290 8.07 -2.73 2.11
N PRO A 291 9.01 -2.65 3.06
CA PRO A 291 10.34 -3.22 2.88
C PRO A 291 10.34 -4.74 2.64
N ARG A 292 9.27 -5.45 3.04
CA ARG A 292 9.20 -6.92 2.96
C ARG A 292 7.80 -7.45 2.60
N GLN A 293 7.05 -6.83 1.69
CA GLN A 293 5.63 -7.16 1.47
C GLN A 293 5.33 -8.65 1.19
N ASN A 294 6.30 -9.38 0.63
CA ASN A 294 6.24 -10.84 0.43
C ASN A 294 7.48 -11.56 0.99
N GLY A 295 8.20 -10.93 1.91
CA GLY A 295 9.42 -11.42 2.55
C GLY A 295 10.71 -11.24 1.75
N LYS A 296 10.64 -11.08 0.42
CA LYS A 296 11.82 -11.01 -0.47
C LYS A 296 11.87 -9.80 -1.39
N ASN A 297 10.83 -9.00 -1.41
CA ASN A 297 10.71 -7.83 -2.27
C ASN A 297 10.32 -6.62 -1.43
N LEU A 298 10.89 -5.50 -1.83
CA LEU A 298 10.50 -4.18 -1.42
C LEU A 298 9.44 -3.64 -2.39
N PHE A 299 8.39 -3.02 -1.88
CA PHE A 299 7.38 -2.35 -2.70
C PHE A 299 7.19 -0.90 -2.26
N ILE A 300 7.05 0.00 -3.22
CA ILE A 300 6.76 1.40 -3.00
C ILE A 300 5.47 1.74 -3.72
N HIS A 301 4.53 2.32 -2.99
CA HIS A 301 3.22 2.74 -3.48
C HIS A 301 3.05 4.25 -3.35
N VAL A 302 2.08 4.77 -4.08
CA VAL A 302 1.60 6.14 -3.93
C VAL A 302 0.10 6.16 -3.74
N GLY A 303 -0.37 7.11 -2.95
CA GLY A 303 -1.77 7.29 -2.65
C GLY A 303 -2.15 8.76 -2.56
N LEU A 304 -3.46 9.00 -2.68
CA LEU A 304 -4.09 10.27 -2.40
C LEU A 304 -4.51 10.30 -0.95
N THR A 305 -4.42 11.48 -0.34
CA THR A 305 -4.89 11.73 1.02
C THR A 305 -5.72 13.00 1.04
N LYS A 306 -6.60 13.16 2.02
CA LYS A 306 -7.44 14.35 2.13
C LYS A 306 -6.59 15.63 2.17
N GLY A 307 -6.89 16.53 1.24
CA GLY A 307 -6.32 17.86 1.12
C GLY A 307 -7.31 18.95 1.51
N GLU A 308 -6.79 20.14 1.79
CA GLU A 308 -7.61 21.33 2.11
C GLU A 308 -8.37 21.86 0.88
N TYR A 309 -7.88 21.54 -0.32
CA TYR A 309 -8.38 22.08 -1.58
C TYR A 309 -9.23 21.07 -2.37
N ASP A 310 -9.53 19.90 -1.79
CA ASP A 310 -10.20 18.79 -2.48
C ASP A 310 -11.57 19.16 -3.08
N GLU A 311 -12.25 20.19 -2.55
CA GLU A 311 -13.54 20.67 -3.05
C GLU A 311 -13.44 21.43 -4.38
N ALA A 312 -12.30 22.05 -4.65
CA ALA A 312 -12.06 22.84 -5.86
C ALA A 312 -11.39 22.04 -6.98
N LEU A 313 -11.00 20.78 -6.71
CA LEU A 313 -10.26 19.94 -7.64
C LEU A 313 -11.20 19.02 -8.43
N GLU A 314 -10.77 18.67 -9.63
CA GLU A 314 -11.46 17.67 -10.45
C GLU A 314 -11.25 16.26 -9.86
N TRP A 315 -12.29 15.43 -9.95
CA TRP A 315 -12.25 14.04 -9.51
C TRP A 315 -12.93 13.13 -10.53
N PRO A 316 -12.43 11.90 -10.74
CA PRO A 316 -11.26 11.28 -10.10
C PRO A 316 -9.93 11.93 -10.52
N PHE A 317 -8.88 11.70 -9.75
CA PHE A 317 -7.52 12.14 -10.08
C PHE A 317 -7.06 11.54 -11.42
N THR A 318 -6.55 12.37 -12.33
CA THR A 318 -6.23 11.98 -13.72
C THR A 318 -4.75 12.11 -14.08
N LEU A 319 -3.93 12.71 -13.23
CA LEU A 319 -2.56 13.06 -13.61
C LEU A 319 -1.64 11.84 -13.67
N LYS A 320 -0.96 11.70 -14.80
CA LYS A 320 0.01 10.62 -15.03
C LYS A 320 1.17 10.75 -14.05
N HIS A 321 1.67 9.62 -13.56
CA HIS A 321 2.76 9.63 -12.59
C HIS A 321 3.62 8.37 -12.62
N ARG A 322 4.81 8.43 -12.02
CA ARG A 322 5.75 7.31 -11.89
C ARG A 322 6.56 7.40 -10.60
N ILE A 323 7.10 6.26 -10.17
CA ILE A 323 8.06 6.16 -9.05
C ILE A 323 9.42 5.73 -9.63
N THR A 324 10.49 6.25 -9.06
CA THR A 324 11.87 5.87 -9.37
C THR A 324 12.62 5.57 -8.08
N ILE A 325 13.31 4.44 -8.04
CA ILE A 325 14.31 4.14 -7.01
C ILE A 325 15.65 4.63 -7.54
N MET A 326 16.28 5.54 -6.80
CA MET A 326 17.48 6.24 -7.24
C MET A 326 18.72 5.41 -6.92
N ASP A 327 19.55 5.16 -7.92
CA ASP A 327 20.92 4.65 -7.72
C ASP A 327 21.78 5.81 -7.23
N GLN A 328 22.46 5.65 -6.09
CA GLN A 328 23.20 6.72 -5.43
C GLN A 328 24.70 6.70 -5.78
N SER A 329 25.12 5.88 -6.74
CA SER A 329 26.48 5.87 -7.28
C SER A 329 26.83 7.10 -8.15
N ASN A 330 28.11 7.28 -8.43
CA ASN A 330 28.62 8.33 -9.34
C ASN A 330 28.21 8.15 -10.81
N SER A 331 27.81 6.93 -11.22
CA SER A 331 27.34 6.61 -12.57
C SER A 331 25.97 5.91 -12.48
N PRO A 332 24.92 6.64 -12.13
CA PRO A 332 23.68 6.04 -11.67
C PRO A 332 22.89 5.32 -12.76
N VAL A 333 22.30 4.19 -12.39
CA VAL A 333 21.31 3.48 -13.20
C VAL A 333 20.02 3.31 -12.40
N ASP A 334 19.11 4.28 -12.55
CA ASP A 334 17.85 4.31 -11.80
C ASP A 334 16.87 3.22 -12.23
N THR A 335 16.12 2.67 -11.27
CA THR A 335 15.00 1.77 -11.55
C THR A 335 13.70 2.54 -11.53
N MET A 336 13.03 2.61 -12.68
CA MET A 336 11.79 3.36 -12.86
C MET A 336 10.59 2.43 -13.02
N SER A 337 9.44 2.83 -12.48
CA SER A 337 8.17 2.24 -12.88
C SER A 337 7.78 2.68 -14.29
N ARG A 338 6.81 1.98 -14.89
CA ARG A 338 6.05 2.55 -16.01
C ARG A 338 5.35 3.85 -15.57
N ILE A 339 5.00 4.68 -16.54
CA ILE A 339 4.09 5.80 -16.32
C ILE A 339 2.68 5.24 -16.15
N TRP A 340 2.06 5.51 -15.02
CA TRP A 340 0.69 5.13 -14.75
C TRP A 340 -0.25 6.25 -15.16
N ASP A 341 -1.30 5.88 -15.88
CA ASP A 341 -2.40 6.76 -16.24
C ASP A 341 -3.63 6.36 -15.39
N PRO A 342 -4.02 7.19 -14.41
CA PRO A 342 -5.18 6.91 -13.55
C PRO A 342 -6.50 6.71 -14.30
N GLN A 343 -6.64 7.22 -15.54
CA GLN A 343 -7.87 7.08 -16.31
C GLN A 343 -8.07 5.65 -16.84
N VAL A 344 -6.98 4.89 -17.03
CA VAL A 344 -7.02 3.54 -17.60
C VAL A 344 -6.57 2.46 -16.62
N LEU A 345 -5.95 2.85 -15.51
CA LEU A 345 -5.43 1.94 -14.50
C LEU A 345 -6.10 2.15 -13.15
N CYS A 346 -6.37 1.02 -12.49
CA CYS A 346 -7.02 0.94 -11.18
C CYS A 346 -8.52 1.22 -11.25
N SER A 347 -9.18 1.04 -10.11
CA SER A 347 -10.59 1.37 -9.96
C SER A 347 -10.73 2.83 -9.53
N GLU A 348 -11.90 3.41 -9.80
CA GLU A 348 -12.27 4.75 -9.33
C GLU A 348 -12.04 4.93 -7.83
N TRP A 349 -12.21 3.86 -7.02
CA TRP A 349 -11.98 3.89 -5.57
C TRP A 349 -10.56 4.27 -5.13
N ASN A 350 -9.55 4.07 -5.97
CA ASN A 350 -8.17 4.46 -5.69
C ASN A 350 -7.93 5.96 -5.95
N TRP A 351 -8.64 6.51 -6.92
CA TRP A 351 -8.41 7.85 -7.47
C TRP A 351 -9.56 8.84 -7.21
N LYS A 352 -10.64 8.41 -6.57
CA LYS A 352 -11.75 9.28 -6.15
C LYS A 352 -11.29 10.29 -5.11
N ARG A 353 -12.11 11.33 -4.91
CA ARG A 353 -11.92 12.26 -3.79
C ARG A 353 -11.80 11.50 -2.46
N PRO A 354 -10.71 11.67 -1.69
CA PRO A 354 -10.59 11.10 -0.36
C PRO A 354 -11.78 11.49 0.51
N GLN A 355 -12.35 10.51 1.19
CA GLN A 355 -13.47 10.70 2.12
C GLN A 355 -12.99 10.40 3.55
N ASN A 356 -13.66 10.97 4.54
CA ASN A 356 -13.35 10.74 5.95
C ASN A 356 -13.58 9.26 6.32
N TYR A 357 -12.59 8.37 6.22
CA TYR A 357 -12.38 7.19 7.09
C TYR A 357 -11.22 6.29 6.60
N PRO A 358 -10.44 5.63 7.49
CA PRO A 358 -10.11 5.95 8.88
C PRO A 358 -8.83 6.81 9.02
N ASN A 359 -8.03 6.96 7.95
CA ASN A 359 -6.74 7.67 7.96
C ASN A 359 -6.63 8.76 6.88
N ASP A 360 -7.77 9.19 6.32
CA ASP A 360 -7.86 10.14 5.20
C ASP A 360 -7.15 9.71 3.89
N ASP A 361 -6.52 8.55 3.86
CA ASP A 361 -5.81 7.97 2.71
C ASP A 361 -6.75 7.09 1.86
N ASN A 362 -6.68 7.21 0.53
CA ASN A 362 -7.24 6.23 -0.38
C ASN A 362 -6.40 4.95 -0.38
N TYR A 363 -7.00 3.82 -0.74
CA TYR A 363 -6.24 2.58 -1.00
C TYR A 363 -5.28 2.78 -2.18
N GLU A 364 -4.02 2.40 -2.02
CA GLU A 364 -3.06 2.41 -3.11
C GLU A 364 -3.35 1.31 -4.13
N CYS A 365 -3.08 1.60 -5.39
CA CYS A 365 -3.22 0.62 -6.47
C CYS A 365 -1.91 0.37 -7.21
N VAL A 366 -1.18 1.44 -7.51
CA VAL A 366 0.07 1.34 -8.27
C VAL A 366 1.27 1.33 -7.34
N GLY A 367 2.34 0.70 -7.79
CA GLY A 367 3.59 0.67 -7.06
C GLY A 367 4.74 0.07 -7.87
N LEU A 368 5.95 0.33 -7.41
CA LEU A 368 7.19 -0.22 -7.92
C LEU A 368 7.70 -1.27 -6.93
N GLY A 369 7.84 -2.51 -7.40
CA GLY A 369 8.41 -3.61 -6.63
C GLY A 369 9.82 -3.94 -7.11
N LEU A 370 10.74 -4.18 -6.19
CA LEU A 370 12.11 -4.61 -6.49
C LEU A 370 12.52 -5.76 -5.55
N PRO A 371 13.08 -6.87 -6.08
CA PRO A 371 13.65 -7.93 -5.26
C PRO A 371 14.77 -7.40 -4.37
N HIS A 372 14.91 -7.94 -3.16
CA HIS A 372 16.01 -7.56 -2.27
C HIS A 372 17.37 -7.79 -2.89
N SER A 373 17.53 -8.86 -3.68
CA SER A 373 18.76 -9.13 -4.44
C SER A 373 19.16 -7.95 -5.33
N ASP A 374 18.19 -7.32 -5.98
CA ASP A 374 18.40 -6.27 -6.96
C ASP A 374 18.65 -4.94 -6.23
N VAL A 375 17.92 -4.69 -5.13
CA VAL A 375 18.18 -3.56 -4.21
C VAL A 375 19.62 -3.59 -3.69
N THR A 376 20.14 -4.77 -3.34
CA THR A 376 21.52 -4.93 -2.84
C THR A 376 22.58 -5.06 -3.94
N SER A 377 22.19 -5.20 -5.21
CA SER A 377 23.13 -5.41 -6.32
C SER A 377 23.85 -4.15 -6.79
N ARG A 378 23.33 -2.98 -6.40
CA ARG A 378 23.81 -1.64 -6.77
C ARG A 378 23.71 -0.72 -5.55
N ASP A 379 24.16 0.52 -5.72
CA ASP A 379 24.14 1.55 -4.68
C ASP A 379 22.76 2.18 -4.49
N TYR A 380 21.69 1.38 -4.51
CA TYR A 380 20.36 1.84 -4.14
C TYR A 380 20.27 2.14 -2.63
N ILE A 381 20.95 1.34 -1.80
CA ILE A 381 21.09 1.58 -0.37
C ILE A 381 22.50 2.13 -0.08
N GLN A 382 22.62 3.44 0.09
CA GLN A 382 23.84 4.12 0.50
C GLN A 382 23.62 4.76 1.88
N ASP A 383 24.62 4.66 2.76
CA ASP A 383 24.54 5.15 4.15
C ASP A 383 23.30 4.65 4.90
N ASN A 384 22.95 3.38 4.65
CA ASN A 384 21.76 2.72 5.20
C ASN A 384 20.44 3.39 4.82
N SER A 385 20.43 4.22 3.77
CA SER A 385 19.27 4.96 3.29
C SER A 385 18.93 4.60 1.84
N LEU A 386 17.63 4.60 1.51
CA LEU A 386 17.11 4.43 0.15
C LEU A 386 16.50 5.76 -0.30
N LEU A 387 16.91 6.25 -1.46
CA LEU A 387 16.34 7.45 -2.06
C LEU A 387 15.29 7.09 -3.10
N ILE A 388 14.10 7.67 -2.96
CA ILE A 388 12.95 7.42 -3.82
C ILE A 388 12.49 8.75 -4.43
N LYS A 389 12.29 8.79 -5.76
CA LYS A 389 11.73 9.92 -6.49
C LYS A 389 10.33 9.61 -6.97
N PHE A 390 9.39 10.53 -6.73
CA PHE A 390 8.05 10.53 -7.29
C PHE A 390 7.92 11.66 -8.31
N THR A 391 7.38 11.35 -9.49
CA THR A 391 7.18 12.32 -10.56
C THR A 391 5.73 12.30 -11.03
N VAL A 392 5.09 13.47 -11.04
CA VAL A 392 3.75 13.69 -11.61
C VAL A 392 3.89 14.54 -12.86
N PHE A 393 3.35 14.07 -13.98
CA PHE A 393 3.30 14.80 -15.23
C PHE A 393 2.11 15.74 -15.20
N LEU A 394 2.40 17.04 -15.21
CA LEU A 394 1.39 18.08 -15.28
C LEU A 394 1.17 18.35 -16.77
N ASP A 395 -0.07 18.22 -17.24
CA ASP A 395 -0.41 18.51 -18.63
C ASP A 395 0.05 19.94 -19.01
N PRO A 396 0.35 20.19 -20.30
CA PRO A 396 0.71 21.54 -20.73
C PRO A 396 -0.44 22.49 -20.36
N ILE A 397 -0.09 23.64 -19.77
CA ILE A 397 -1.01 24.76 -19.64
C ILE A 397 -1.41 25.09 -21.09
N PHE A 398 -2.67 24.87 -21.46
CA PHE A 398 -3.20 25.41 -22.70
C PHE A 398 -3.03 26.93 -22.60
N SER A 399 -2.04 27.45 -23.33
CA SER A 399 -1.75 28.89 -23.45
C SER A 399 -2.77 29.58 -24.33
#